data_AF-A0A7S0LET0-F1
#
_entry.id   AF-A0A7S0LET0-F1
#
_cell.length_a   1.000
_cell.length_b   1.000
_cell.length_c   1.000
_cell.angle_alpha   90.00
_cell.angle_beta   90.00
_cell.angle_gamma   90.00
#
_symmetry.space_group_name_H-M   'P 1'
#
loop_
_entity.id
_entity.type
_entity.pdbx_description
1 polymer ?
#
loop_
_entity_poly.entity_id
_entity_poly.type
_entity_poly.pdbx_seq_one_letter_code
_entity_poly.pdbx_strand_id
1 'polypeptide(L)'
;RLLLRADNADRRLTRRGVEAGCVSDERAELLFEKERSMDISRSSLRAFALPNAEWAQRGFGVKPNGEIRSAEQMLHVPKASLDEVEAAMREAPHGWRKVGPPEGEPLPSLGREAVEIEIKYANYLERQEREVSRLQDNAATAIPPTIDYSTLPCLSKEEVEKLTAARPATLHEAGLIAGITPKALFYVFKEVAQRSRTRESQAQQEQRHAPAASSDTTDWAWEGAEAHHFAELP
;
A
#
# COMPACT_ATOMS: atom_id res chain seq x y z
N ARG A 1 -12.34 9.02 5.76
CA ARG A 1 -12.82 10.41 5.48
C ARG A 1 -12.85 10.72 3.99
N LEU A 2 -11.88 10.29 3.17
CA LEU A 2 -11.86 10.55 1.72
C LEU A 2 -12.98 9.85 0.93
N LEU A 3 -13.47 8.70 1.39
CA LEU A 3 -14.59 7.99 0.77
C LEU A 3 -15.98 8.58 1.11
N LEU A 4 -16.09 9.39 2.18
CA LEU A 4 -17.35 9.90 2.72
C LEU A 4 -17.42 11.43 2.56
N ARG A 5 -17.26 11.91 1.33
CA ARG A 5 -17.29 13.34 1.03
C ARG A 5 -18.70 13.78 0.65
N ALA A 6 -19.02 15.05 0.83
CA ALA A 6 -20.32 15.58 0.42
C ALA A 6 -20.50 15.54 -1.10
N ASP A 7 -19.44 15.79 -1.86
CA ASP A 7 -19.42 15.82 -3.33
C ASP A 7 -19.65 14.46 -4.01
N ASN A 8 -19.51 13.35 -3.27
CA ASN A 8 -19.76 11.99 -3.77
C ASN A 8 -21.01 11.32 -3.15
N ALA A 9 -21.78 12.06 -2.35
CA ALA A 9 -22.92 11.52 -1.63
C ALA A 9 -24.04 11.04 -2.57
N ASP A 10 -24.24 11.73 -3.69
CA ASP A 10 -25.16 11.33 -4.75
C ASP A 10 -24.80 9.94 -5.32
N ARG A 11 -23.55 9.71 -5.70
CA ARG A 11 -23.09 8.43 -6.22
C ARG A 11 -23.22 7.29 -5.21
N ARG A 12 -23.02 7.58 -3.91
CA ARG A 12 -23.14 6.58 -2.83
C ARG A 12 -24.58 6.29 -2.41
N LEU A 13 -25.44 7.30 -2.36
CA LEU A 13 -26.77 7.21 -1.74
C LEU A 13 -27.90 7.27 -2.77
N THR A 14 -27.81 8.14 -3.78
CA THR A 14 -28.84 8.23 -4.82
C THR A 14 -28.91 6.91 -5.60
N ARG A 15 -27.77 6.28 -5.93
CA ARG A 15 -27.76 4.95 -6.58
C ARG A 15 -28.54 3.90 -5.79
N ARG A 16 -28.28 3.80 -4.48
CA ARG A 16 -29.01 2.89 -3.57
C ARG A 16 -30.48 3.27 -3.45
N GLY A 17 -30.79 4.56 -3.51
CA GLY A 17 -32.17 5.05 -3.49
C GLY A 17 -32.94 4.71 -4.77
N VAL A 18 -32.27 4.70 -5.93
CA VAL A 18 -32.83 4.22 -7.20
C VAL A 18 -33.13 2.72 -7.10
N GLU A 19 -32.18 1.91 -6.62
CA GLU A 19 -32.38 0.47 -6.39
C GLU A 19 -33.54 0.19 -5.41
N ALA A 20 -33.75 1.07 -4.42
CA ALA A 20 -34.83 0.99 -3.45
C ALA A 20 -36.16 1.61 -3.92
N GLY A 21 -36.21 2.22 -5.11
CA GLY A 21 -37.40 2.87 -5.65
C GLY A 21 -37.83 4.15 -4.91
N CYS A 22 -36.94 4.81 -4.17
CA CYS A 22 -37.24 6.01 -3.37
C CYS A 22 -36.65 7.31 -3.95
N VAL A 23 -36.21 7.29 -5.21
CA VAL A 23 -35.62 8.41 -5.93
C VAL A 23 -36.44 8.67 -7.19
N SER A 24 -36.70 9.94 -7.52
CA SER A 24 -37.40 10.32 -8.75
C SER A 24 -36.55 10.07 -10.00
N ASP A 25 -37.21 9.84 -11.14
CA ASP A 25 -36.54 9.62 -12.43
C ASP A 25 -35.61 10.78 -12.79
N GLU A 26 -36.06 12.02 -12.63
CA GLU A 26 -35.25 13.23 -12.86
C GLU A 26 -33.94 13.21 -12.05
N ARG A 27 -34.00 12.80 -10.77
CA ARG A 27 -32.81 12.74 -9.91
C ARG A 27 -31.89 11.58 -10.29
N ALA A 28 -32.45 10.47 -10.75
CA ALA A 28 -31.68 9.34 -11.27
C ALA A 28 -30.96 9.73 -12.58
N GLU A 29 -31.66 10.39 -13.50
CA GLU A 29 -31.11 10.88 -14.77
C GLU A 29 -29.92 11.83 -14.55
N LEU A 30 -30.05 12.79 -13.63
CA LEU A 30 -28.95 13.69 -13.28
C LEU A 30 -27.71 12.94 -12.76
N LEU A 31 -27.90 11.90 -11.95
CA LEU A 31 -26.80 11.05 -11.48
C LEU A 31 -26.14 10.33 -12.67
N PHE A 32 -26.92 9.69 -13.53
CA PHE A 32 -26.39 8.92 -14.65
C PHE A 32 -25.71 9.80 -15.69
N GLU A 33 -26.22 11.01 -15.94
CA GLU A 33 -25.57 12.00 -16.81
C GLU A 33 -24.22 12.44 -16.24
N LYS A 34 -24.17 12.70 -14.93
CA LYS A 34 -22.91 13.01 -14.23
C LYS A 34 -21.93 11.85 -14.34
N GLU A 35 -22.34 10.61 -14.09
CA GLU A 35 -21.47 9.45 -14.19
C GLU A 35 -20.92 9.25 -15.62
N ARG A 36 -21.77 9.38 -16.65
CA ARG A 36 -21.33 9.34 -18.06
C ARG A 36 -20.31 10.43 -18.37
N SER A 37 -20.58 11.67 -17.95
CA SER A 37 -19.68 12.81 -18.15
C SER A 37 -18.31 12.56 -17.50
N MET A 38 -18.29 12.00 -16.29
CA MET A 38 -17.06 11.65 -15.59
C MET A 38 -16.26 10.55 -16.30
N ASP A 39 -16.94 9.53 -16.83
CA ASP A 39 -16.30 8.43 -17.56
C ASP A 39 -15.69 8.88 -18.89
N ILE A 40 -16.37 9.79 -19.61
CA ILE A 40 -15.84 10.43 -20.81
C ILE A 40 -14.57 11.22 -20.46
N SER A 41 -14.62 12.05 -19.41
CA SER A 41 -13.46 12.83 -18.95
C SER A 41 -12.26 11.96 -18.63
N ARG A 42 -12.45 10.88 -17.85
CA ARG A 42 -11.37 9.95 -17.50
C ARG A 42 -10.78 9.24 -18.70
N SER A 43 -11.65 8.74 -19.58
CA SER A 43 -11.21 8.05 -20.80
C SER A 43 -10.35 8.97 -21.66
N SER A 44 -10.76 10.25 -21.76
CA SER A 44 -10.03 11.30 -22.48
C SER A 44 -8.66 11.59 -21.87
N LEU A 45 -8.58 11.69 -20.54
CA LEU A 45 -7.35 11.96 -19.79
C LEU A 45 -6.37 10.77 -19.88
N ARG A 46 -6.86 9.52 -19.87
CA ARG A 46 -6.02 8.32 -20.02
C ARG A 46 -5.44 8.19 -21.41
N ALA A 47 -6.23 8.51 -22.43
CA ALA A 47 -5.88 8.25 -23.81
C ALA A 47 -5.04 9.37 -24.47
N PHE A 48 -4.94 10.52 -23.81
CA PHE A 48 -4.02 11.60 -24.16
C PHE A 48 -2.71 11.46 -23.39
N ALA A 49 -1.56 11.43 -24.08
CA ALA A 49 -0.26 11.30 -23.42
C ALA A 49 0.82 12.08 -24.15
N LEU A 50 1.72 12.70 -23.40
CA LEU A 50 2.87 13.42 -23.92
C LEU A 50 4.18 12.91 -23.28
N PRO A 51 5.32 13.05 -23.96
CA PRO A 51 6.62 12.90 -23.34
C PRO A 51 6.79 13.86 -22.16
N ASN A 52 7.53 13.46 -21.12
CA ASN A 52 7.82 14.33 -19.96
C ASN A 52 8.50 15.64 -20.35
N ALA A 53 9.24 15.66 -21.47
CA ALA A 53 9.82 16.90 -22.00
C ALA A 53 8.76 17.93 -22.41
N GLU A 54 7.66 17.48 -23.03
CA GLU A 54 6.54 18.34 -23.42
C GLU A 54 5.74 18.82 -22.21
N TRP A 55 5.54 17.95 -21.21
CA TRP A 55 4.91 18.33 -19.95
C TRP A 55 5.76 19.35 -19.18
N ALA A 56 7.08 19.14 -19.10
CA ALA A 56 7.99 20.07 -18.42
C ALA A 56 8.02 21.45 -19.08
N GLN A 57 8.00 21.50 -20.43
CA GLN A 57 7.89 22.75 -21.17
C GLN A 57 6.61 23.53 -20.86
N ARG A 58 5.54 22.82 -20.48
CA ARG A 58 4.23 23.38 -20.08
C ARG A 58 4.12 23.67 -18.58
N GLY A 59 5.24 23.67 -17.86
CA GLY A 59 5.29 24.07 -16.44
C GLY A 59 5.02 22.95 -15.43
N PHE A 60 4.85 21.70 -15.87
CA PHE A 60 4.66 20.59 -14.94
C PHE A 60 5.99 20.16 -14.30
N GLY A 61 5.96 19.84 -13.00
CA GLY A 61 7.13 19.43 -12.21
C GLY A 61 7.63 18.01 -12.49
N VAL A 62 7.87 17.66 -13.76
CA VAL A 62 8.38 16.35 -14.20
C VAL A 62 9.76 16.48 -14.83
N LYS A 63 10.60 15.44 -14.68
CA LYS A 63 11.94 15.43 -15.26
C LYS A 63 11.87 14.98 -16.73
N PRO A 64 12.52 15.67 -17.68
CA PRO A 64 12.56 15.28 -19.09
C PRO A 64 13.49 14.08 -19.27
N ASN A 65 12.99 12.88 -18.97
CA ASN A 65 13.76 11.62 -18.98
C ASN A 65 13.32 10.65 -20.09
N GLY A 66 12.58 11.12 -21.09
CA GLY A 66 12.08 10.30 -22.20
C GLY A 66 10.85 9.44 -21.87
N GLU A 67 10.37 9.42 -20.61
CA GLU A 67 9.10 8.78 -20.28
C GLU A 67 7.92 9.49 -20.93
N ILE A 68 6.87 8.73 -21.22
CA ILE A 68 5.58 9.25 -21.68
C ILE A 68 4.58 9.11 -20.53
N ARG A 69 3.84 10.18 -20.26
CA ARG A 69 2.77 10.20 -19.24
C ARG A 69 1.46 10.68 -19.82
N SER A 70 0.39 10.03 -19.41
CA SER A 70 -0.98 10.45 -19.72
C SER A 70 -1.37 11.71 -18.96
N ALA A 71 -2.36 12.44 -19.46
CA ALA A 71 -2.97 13.57 -18.75
C ALA A 71 -3.54 13.14 -17.38
N GLU A 72 -4.10 11.92 -17.26
CA GLU A 72 -4.52 11.36 -15.96
C GLU A 72 -3.34 11.28 -14.98
N GLN A 73 -2.20 10.76 -15.44
CA GLN A 73 -0.99 10.66 -14.60
C GLN A 73 -0.44 12.01 -14.19
N MET A 74 -0.61 13.04 -15.02
CA MET A 74 -0.17 14.40 -14.71
C MET A 74 -0.96 15.02 -13.56
N LEU A 75 -2.22 14.62 -13.34
CA LEU A 75 -2.99 15.08 -12.18
C LEU A 75 -2.46 14.55 -10.83
N HIS A 76 -1.61 13.52 -10.84
CA HIS A 76 -0.90 13.08 -9.63
C HIS A 76 0.35 13.92 -9.33
N VAL A 77 0.82 14.75 -10.28
CA VAL A 77 1.98 15.61 -10.06
C VAL A 77 1.62 16.69 -9.04
N PRO A 78 2.47 16.96 -8.04
CA PRO A 78 2.17 17.99 -7.04
C PRO A 78 1.84 19.34 -7.70
N LYS A 79 0.77 19.96 -7.21
CA LYS A 79 0.23 21.26 -7.68
C LYS A 79 -0.43 21.26 -9.06
N ALA A 80 -0.43 20.16 -9.81
CA ALA A 80 -1.18 20.08 -11.06
C ALA A 80 -2.68 20.18 -10.83
N SER A 81 -3.39 20.90 -11.70
CA SER A 81 -4.84 21.02 -11.74
C SER A 81 -5.42 20.49 -13.04
N LEU A 82 -6.72 20.19 -13.04
CA LEU A 82 -7.41 19.76 -14.27
C LEU A 82 -7.44 20.87 -15.34
N ASP A 83 -7.53 22.14 -14.92
CA ASP A 83 -7.47 23.29 -15.82
C ASP A 83 -6.12 23.38 -16.56
N GLU A 84 -5.00 23.21 -15.85
CA GLU A 84 -3.66 23.23 -16.44
C GLU A 84 -3.44 22.04 -17.39
N VAL A 85 -3.90 20.85 -17.01
CA VAL A 85 -3.79 19.66 -17.85
C VAL A 85 -4.59 19.82 -19.14
N GLU A 86 -5.80 20.37 -19.07
CA GLU A 86 -6.60 20.62 -20.27
C GLU A 86 -6.05 21.73 -21.16
N ALA A 87 -5.48 22.79 -20.58
CA ALA A 87 -4.78 23.81 -21.34
C ALA A 87 -3.62 23.18 -22.12
N ALA A 88 -2.82 22.35 -21.44
CA ALA A 88 -1.74 21.60 -22.07
C ALA A 88 -2.21 20.63 -23.15
N MET A 89 -3.37 19.98 -22.97
CA MET A 89 -4.00 19.13 -23.98
C MET A 89 -4.43 19.92 -25.22
N ARG A 90 -4.92 21.15 -25.06
CA ARG A 90 -5.34 22.04 -26.15
C ARG A 90 -4.16 22.59 -26.96
N GLU A 91 -3.05 22.86 -26.28
CA GLU A 91 -1.82 23.39 -26.88
C GLU A 91 -0.88 22.32 -27.43
N ALA A 92 -1.27 21.05 -27.38
CA ALA A 92 -0.42 19.95 -27.82
C ALA A 92 -0.37 19.84 -29.35
N PRO A 93 0.79 19.45 -29.93
CA PRO A 93 0.87 19.15 -31.36
C PRO A 93 -0.09 18.01 -31.74
N HIS A 94 -0.60 18.04 -32.97
CA HIS A 94 -1.51 17.02 -33.47
C HIS A 94 -0.82 15.64 -33.48
N GLY A 95 -1.57 14.58 -33.14
CA GLY A 95 -1.09 13.18 -33.24
C GLY A 95 -0.62 12.49 -31.95
N TRP A 96 -0.65 13.16 -30.79
CA TRP A 96 -0.28 12.57 -29.49
C TRP A 96 -1.45 11.95 -28.70
N ARG A 97 -2.62 11.81 -29.33
CA ARG A 97 -3.82 11.18 -28.75
C ARG A 97 -4.03 9.81 -29.37
N LYS A 98 -4.17 8.76 -28.54
CA LYS A 98 -4.49 7.41 -29.02
C LYS A 98 -6.00 7.20 -29.22
N VAL A 99 -6.84 7.79 -28.35
CA VAL A 99 -8.33 7.72 -28.37
C VAL A 99 -8.90 8.95 -27.60
N GLY A 100 -10.13 9.40 -27.84
CA GLY A 100 -10.83 10.42 -27.04
C GLY A 100 -11.84 11.26 -27.82
N PRO A 101 -12.51 12.25 -27.18
CA PRO A 101 -13.39 13.21 -27.87
C PRO A 101 -12.61 13.94 -28.98
N PRO A 102 -13.34 14.51 -29.97
CA PRO A 102 -12.73 15.21 -31.09
C PRO A 102 -11.64 16.18 -30.63
N GLU A 103 -10.55 16.23 -31.40
CA GLU A 103 -9.42 17.10 -31.11
C GLU A 103 -9.89 18.54 -30.86
N GLY A 104 -9.52 19.11 -29.71
CA GLY A 104 -9.88 20.47 -29.33
C GLY A 104 -11.16 20.64 -28.50
N GLU A 105 -11.97 19.59 -28.29
CA GLU A 105 -13.15 19.71 -27.41
C GLU A 105 -12.77 19.70 -25.91
N PRO A 106 -13.38 20.59 -25.10
CA PRO A 106 -13.18 20.59 -23.65
C PRO A 106 -13.77 19.32 -23.02
N LEU A 107 -13.24 18.90 -21.87
CA LEU A 107 -13.89 17.83 -21.10
C LEU A 107 -15.26 18.31 -20.60
N PRO A 108 -16.23 17.38 -20.43
CA PRO A 108 -17.50 17.68 -19.80
C PRO A 108 -17.37 18.47 -18.50
N SER A 109 -18.16 19.54 -18.36
CA SER A 109 -18.19 20.36 -17.15
C SER A 109 -18.86 19.64 -15.97
N LEU A 110 -19.86 18.79 -16.26
CA LEU A 110 -20.57 18.03 -15.25
C LEU A 110 -19.66 16.96 -14.63
N GLY A 111 -19.53 17.00 -13.29
CA GLY A 111 -18.67 16.05 -12.56
C GLY A 111 -17.17 16.34 -12.66
N ARG A 112 -16.77 17.47 -13.26
CA ARG A 112 -15.38 17.90 -13.42
C ARG A 112 -14.57 17.86 -12.11
N GLU A 113 -15.08 18.50 -11.06
CA GLU A 113 -14.42 18.55 -9.75
C GLU A 113 -14.23 17.14 -9.18
N ALA A 114 -15.27 16.30 -9.29
CA ALA A 114 -15.23 14.92 -8.82
C ALA A 114 -14.18 14.08 -9.58
N VAL A 115 -14.00 14.30 -10.89
CA VAL A 115 -12.94 13.64 -11.68
C VAL A 115 -11.56 14.03 -11.14
N GLU A 116 -11.30 15.33 -10.99
CA GLU A 116 -10.01 15.83 -10.50
C GLU A 116 -9.69 15.29 -9.10
N ILE A 117 -10.67 15.35 -8.20
CA ILE A 117 -10.58 14.79 -6.85
C ILE A 117 -10.27 13.30 -6.90
N GLU A 118 -11.08 12.51 -7.60
CA GLU A 118 -10.95 11.05 -7.59
C GLU A 118 -9.61 10.61 -8.17
N ILE A 119 -9.11 11.28 -9.20
CA ILE A 119 -7.77 10.99 -9.75
C ILE A 119 -6.70 11.39 -8.73
N LYS A 120 -6.73 12.62 -8.18
CA LYS A 120 -5.71 13.07 -7.20
C LYS A 120 -5.61 12.16 -5.99
N TYR A 121 -6.74 11.64 -5.50
CA TYR A 121 -6.79 10.79 -4.32
C TYR A 121 -6.73 9.29 -4.62
N ALA A 122 -6.81 8.85 -5.88
CA ALA A 122 -6.78 7.43 -6.26
C ALA A 122 -5.58 6.69 -5.64
N ASN A 123 -4.35 7.21 -5.82
CA ASN A 123 -3.14 6.58 -5.30
C ASN A 123 -3.12 6.51 -3.76
N TYR A 124 -3.72 7.49 -3.09
CA TYR A 124 -3.80 7.50 -1.63
C TYR A 124 -4.81 6.47 -1.13
N LEU A 125 -5.99 6.40 -1.77
CA LEU A 125 -7.02 5.41 -1.46
C LEU A 125 -6.51 3.99 -1.71
N GLU A 126 -5.90 3.75 -2.86
CA GLU A 126 -5.32 2.44 -3.20
C GLU A 126 -4.22 2.03 -2.21
N ARG A 127 -3.39 2.99 -1.78
CA ARG A 127 -2.41 2.75 -0.71
C ARG A 127 -3.10 2.40 0.62
N GLN A 128 -4.14 3.11 1.00
CA GLN A 128 -4.89 2.81 2.23
C GLN A 128 -5.54 1.43 2.18
N GLU A 129 -6.13 1.05 1.03
CA GLU A 129 -6.71 -0.27 0.83
C GLU A 129 -5.65 -1.37 0.93
N ARG A 130 -4.48 -1.16 0.31
CA ARG A 130 -3.34 -2.08 0.45
C ARG A 130 -2.85 -2.20 1.90
N GLU A 131 -2.84 -1.10 2.66
CA GLU A 131 -2.47 -1.12 4.08
C GLU A 131 -3.49 -1.89 4.91
N VAL A 132 -4.80 -1.71 4.66
CA VAL A 132 -5.88 -2.45 5.33
C VAL A 132 -5.85 -3.94 4.99
N SER A 133 -5.72 -4.30 3.70
CA SER A 133 -5.61 -5.70 3.26
C SER A 133 -4.43 -6.39 3.95
N ARG A 134 -3.26 -5.73 3.98
CA ARG A 134 -2.09 -6.28 4.68
C ARG A 134 -2.36 -6.53 6.15
N LEU A 135 -3.06 -5.64 6.84
CA LEU A 135 -3.42 -5.85 8.25
C LEU A 135 -4.36 -7.05 8.42
N GLN A 136 -5.32 -7.22 7.51
CA GLN A 136 -6.25 -8.36 7.53
C GLN A 136 -5.51 -9.68 7.27
N ASP A 137 -4.67 -9.73 6.25
CA ASP A 137 -3.87 -10.92 5.90
C ASP A 137 -2.91 -11.32 7.02
N ASN A 138 -2.47 -10.35 7.83
CA ASN A 138 -1.51 -10.53 8.92
C ASN A 138 -2.17 -10.48 10.30
N ALA A 139 -3.50 -10.61 10.40
CA ALA A 139 -4.23 -10.49 11.66
C ALA A 139 -3.72 -11.44 12.77
N ALA A 140 -3.25 -12.63 12.39
CA ALA A 140 -2.69 -13.64 13.30
C ALA A 140 -1.24 -13.38 13.72
N THR A 141 -0.60 -12.31 13.25
CA THR A 141 0.79 -12.00 13.59
C THR A 141 0.94 -11.81 15.10
N ALA A 142 1.79 -12.62 15.71
CA ALA A 142 2.08 -12.56 17.14
C ALA A 142 2.85 -11.29 17.48
N ILE A 143 2.39 -10.57 18.49
CA ILE A 143 3.09 -9.40 19.02
C ILE A 143 3.97 -9.88 20.18
N PRO A 144 5.29 -9.63 20.14
CA PRO A 144 6.17 -10.02 21.24
C PRO A 144 5.75 -9.33 22.54
N PRO A 145 5.67 -10.05 23.68
CA PRO A 145 5.29 -9.44 24.97
C PRO A 145 6.31 -8.42 25.47
N THR A 146 7.51 -8.41 24.90
CA THR A 146 8.61 -7.49 25.20
C THR A 146 8.61 -6.24 24.31
N ILE A 147 7.59 -6.03 23.48
CA ILE A 147 7.51 -4.83 22.65
C ILE A 147 7.31 -3.60 23.53
N ASP A 148 8.11 -2.55 23.27
CA ASP A 148 7.94 -1.26 23.91
C ASP A 148 7.22 -0.32 22.94
N TYR A 149 5.93 -0.11 23.19
CA TYR A 149 5.08 0.75 22.35
C TYR A 149 5.50 2.23 22.42
N SER A 150 6.18 2.66 23.49
CA SER A 150 6.61 4.06 23.65
C SER A 150 7.69 4.46 22.64
N THR A 151 8.44 3.48 22.11
CA THR A 151 9.46 3.70 21.08
C THR A 151 8.89 3.89 19.67
N LEU A 152 7.59 3.65 19.47
CA LEU A 152 6.96 3.74 18.16
C LEU A 152 6.57 5.20 17.85
N PRO A 153 7.21 5.84 16.85
CA PRO A 153 7.13 7.30 16.64
C PRO A 153 5.77 7.80 16.14
N CYS A 154 4.83 6.90 15.85
CA CYS A 154 3.55 7.22 15.24
C CYS A 154 2.35 6.80 16.08
N LEU A 155 2.59 6.40 17.34
CA LEU A 155 1.55 6.17 18.33
C LEU A 155 1.35 7.44 19.16
N SER A 156 0.09 7.79 19.38
CA SER A 156 -0.28 8.78 20.38
C SER A 156 -0.06 8.24 21.81
N LYS A 157 0.00 9.14 22.80
CA LYS A 157 0.13 8.74 24.21
C LYS A 157 -1.01 7.81 24.64
N GLU A 158 -2.24 8.11 24.23
CA GLU A 158 -3.40 7.25 24.53
C GLU A 158 -3.28 5.86 23.90
N GLU A 159 -2.80 5.77 22.65
CA GLU A 159 -2.60 4.48 21.97
C GLU A 159 -1.49 3.66 22.66
N VAL A 160 -0.39 4.32 23.06
CA VAL A 160 0.69 3.67 23.83
C VAL A 160 0.17 3.16 25.17
N GLU A 161 -0.56 3.97 25.93
CA GLU A 161 -1.13 3.59 27.22
C GLU A 161 -2.07 2.39 27.08
N LYS A 162 -2.97 2.42 26.10
CA LYS A 162 -3.93 1.34 25.84
C LYS A 162 -3.26 0.04 25.42
N LEU A 163 -2.32 0.09 24.47
CA LEU A 163 -1.59 -1.10 24.01
C LEU A 163 -0.72 -1.68 25.11
N THR A 164 -0.08 -0.83 25.91
CA THR A 164 0.77 -1.25 27.04
C THR A 164 -0.04 -1.89 28.16
N ALA A 165 -1.25 -1.37 28.43
CA ALA A 165 -2.15 -1.92 29.42
C ALA A 165 -2.78 -3.25 28.98
N ALA A 166 -3.25 -3.32 27.73
CA ALA A 166 -3.95 -4.50 27.21
C ALA A 166 -2.99 -5.66 26.86
N ARG A 167 -1.74 -5.36 26.47
CA ARG A 167 -0.73 -6.34 26.02
C ARG A 167 -1.30 -7.40 25.06
N PRO A 168 -1.87 -6.99 23.91
CA PRO A 168 -2.47 -7.93 22.97
C PRO A 168 -1.43 -8.94 22.46
N ALA A 169 -1.82 -10.21 22.31
CA ALA A 169 -0.96 -11.27 21.81
C ALA A 169 -0.86 -11.26 20.29
N THR A 170 -1.87 -10.70 19.60
CA THR A 170 -1.94 -10.66 18.14
C THR A 170 -2.35 -9.28 17.62
N LEU A 171 -2.07 -9.02 16.34
CA LEU A 171 -2.55 -7.80 15.67
C LEU A 171 -4.08 -7.71 15.64
N HIS A 172 -4.77 -8.85 15.52
CA HIS A 172 -6.22 -8.90 15.60
C HIS A 172 -6.74 -8.37 16.93
N GLU A 173 -6.21 -8.89 18.05
CA GLU A 173 -6.57 -8.44 19.40
C GLU A 173 -6.26 -6.96 19.62
N ALA A 174 -5.10 -6.50 19.14
CA ALA A 174 -4.72 -5.10 19.22
C ALA A 174 -5.75 -4.19 18.54
N GLY A 175 -6.39 -4.67 17.47
CA GLY A 175 -7.38 -3.91 16.70
C GLY A 175 -8.77 -3.86 17.31
N LEU A 176 -9.06 -4.75 18.27
CA LEU A 176 -10.31 -4.72 19.03
C LEU A 176 -10.28 -3.71 20.19
N ILE A 177 -9.09 -3.20 20.56
CA ILE A 177 -8.94 -2.26 21.65
C ILE A 177 -9.55 -0.90 21.27
N ALA A 178 -10.48 -0.44 22.10
CA ALA A 178 -11.21 0.80 21.85
C ALA A 178 -10.28 2.02 21.76
N GLY A 179 -10.31 2.69 20.61
CA GLY A 179 -9.50 3.89 20.34
C GLY A 179 -8.10 3.60 19.83
N ILE A 180 -7.77 2.36 19.48
CA ILE A 180 -6.63 2.06 18.61
C ILE A 180 -7.03 2.36 17.17
N THR A 181 -6.22 3.18 16.49
CA THR A 181 -6.48 3.53 15.09
C THR A 181 -5.88 2.50 14.12
N PRO A 182 -6.44 2.36 12.90
CA PRO A 182 -5.82 1.53 11.84
C PRO A 182 -4.38 1.95 11.54
N LYS A 183 -4.08 3.25 11.67
CA LYS A 183 -2.73 3.79 11.51
C LYS A 183 -1.80 3.19 12.58
N ALA A 184 -2.16 3.24 13.86
CA ALA A 184 -1.38 2.65 14.94
C ALA A 184 -1.12 1.15 14.74
N LEU A 185 -2.15 0.38 14.41
CA LEU A 185 -2.04 -1.04 14.07
C LEU A 185 -1.02 -1.31 12.98
N PHE A 186 -1.03 -0.51 11.91
CA PHE A 186 -0.07 -0.66 10.82
C PHE A 186 1.38 -0.42 11.26
N TYR A 187 1.62 0.52 12.18
CA TYR A 187 2.96 0.73 12.74
C TYR A 187 3.42 -0.41 13.63
N VAL A 188 2.54 -0.95 14.48
CA VAL A 188 2.84 -2.13 15.30
C VAL A 188 3.19 -3.32 14.38
N PHE A 189 2.39 -3.57 13.34
CA PHE A 189 2.69 -4.61 12.35
C PHE A 189 4.07 -4.43 11.72
N LYS A 190 4.39 -3.21 11.24
CA LYS A 190 5.69 -2.93 10.61
C LYS A 190 6.86 -3.22 11.55
N GLU A 191 6.76 -2.81 12.81
CA GLU A 191 7.81 -3.07 13.81
C GLU A 191 7.99 -4.57 14.04
N VAL A 192 6.90 -5.31 14.25
CA VAL A 192 6.92 -6.75 14.50
C VAL A 192 7.50 -7.50 13.29
N ALA A 193 7.07 -7.15 12.07
CA ALA A 193 7.56 -7.76 10.84
C ALA A 193 9.04 -7.41 10.53
N GLN A 194 9.53 -6.26 10.98
CA GLN A 194 10.96 -5.93 10.88
C GLN A 194 11.79 -6.77 11.86
N ARG A 195 11.33 -6.93 13.10
CA ARG A 195 12.03 -7.72 14.12
C ARG A 195 12.09 -9.21 13.76
N SER A 196 11.04 -9.78 13.18
CA SER A 196 11.06 -11.19 12.74
C SER A 196 12.12 -11.43 11.66
N ARG A 197 12.16 -10.58 10.62
CA ARG A 197 13.15 -10.67 9.54
C ARG A 197 14.59 -10.51 10.01
N THR A 198 14.84 -9.59 10.96
CA THR A 198 16.18 -9.40 11.54
C THR A 198 16.62 -10.64 12.31
N ARG A 199 15.73 -11.24 13.11
CA ARG A 199 16.03 -12.49 13.85
C ARG A 199 16.30 -13.67 12.91
N GLU A 200 15.50 -13.81 11.85
CA GLU A 200 15.70 -14.86 10.83
C GLU A 200 17.04 -14.70 10.10
N SER A 201 17.41 -13.46 9.75
CA SER A 201 18.68 -13.16 9.07
C SER A 201 19.89 -13.42 9.98
N GLN A 202 19.78 -13.06 11.28
CA GLN A 202 20.82 -13.33 12.28
C GLN A 202 20.98 -14.84 12.54
N ALA A 203 19.88 -15.58 12.68
CA ALA A 203 19.91 -17.02 12.86
C ALA A 203 20.54 -17.76 11.66
N GLN A 204 20.27 -17.30 10.44
CA GLN A 204 20.92 -17.85 9.23
C GLN A 204 22.42 -17.50 9.15
N GLN A 205 22.83 -16.32 9.62
CA GLN A 205 24.23 -15.92 9.63
C GLN A 205 25.04 -16.70 10.67
N GLU A 206 24.48 -16.93 11.86
CA GLU A 206 25.09 -17.75 12.91
C GLU A 206 25.22 -19.21 12.48
N GLN A 207 24.22 -19.77 11.79
CA GLN A 207 24.30 -21.14 11.24
C GLN A 207 25.35 -21.29 10.13
N ARG A 208 25.64 -20.24 9.35
CA ARG A 208 26.71 -20.24 8.33
C ARG A 208 28.11 -20.04 8.91
N HIS A 209 28.22 -19.59 10.15
CA HIS A 209 29.50 -19.37 10.84
C HIS A 209 29.73 -20.31 12.03
N ALA A 210 28.82 -21.26 12.27
CA ALA A 210 29.04 -22.32 13.22
C ALA A 210 30.24 -23.19 12.75
N PRO A 211 31.29 -23.36 13.57
CA PRO A 211 32.42 -24.22 13.21
C PRO A 211 31.91 -25.66 13.08
N ALA A 212 32.35 -26.37 12.03
CA ALA A 212 32.11 -27.79 11.90
C ALA A 212 32.60 -28.47 13.18
N ALA A 213 31.69 -29.09 13.92
CA ALA A 213 32.05 -29.84 15.12
C ALA A 213 33.11 -30.88 14.73
N SER A 214 34.35 -30.65 15.18
CA SER A 214 35.44 -31.60 15.07
C SER A 214 35.05 -32.85 15.85
N SER A 215 34.72 -33.92 15.12
CA SER A 215 34.60 -35.26 15.66
C SER A 215 36.00 -35.79 16.00
N ASP A 216 36.61 -35.28 17.08
CA ASP A 216 37.72 -35.95 17.73
C ASP A 216 37.20 -36.46 19.08
N THR A 217 36.62 -37.66 19.01
CA THR A 217 36.24 -38.42 20.20
C THR A 217 37.51 -39.07 20.71
N THR A 218 37.82 -38.76 21.96
CA THR A 218 38.95 -39.20 22.78
C THR A 218 39.17 -40.71 22.72
N ASP A 219 40.32 -41.13 22.21
CA ASP A 219 40.81 -42.52 22.30
C ASP A 219 41.46 -42.71 23.68
N TRP A 220 40.82 -43.50 24.54
CA TRP A 220 41.27 -43.79 25.90
C TRP A 220 42.33 -44.91 25.88
N ALA A 221 43.41 -44.66 26.61
CA ALA A 221 44.56 -45.54 26.81
C ALA A 221 44.17 -46.96 27.27
N TRP A 222 44.84 -47.97 26.68
CA TRP A 222 44.87 -49.35 27.15
C TRP A 222 46.30 -49.70 27.58
N GLU A 223 46.54 -49.70 28.89
CA GLU A 223 47.74 -50.26 29.54
C GLU A 223 47.35 -51.58 30.22
N GLY A 224 48.01 -52.68 29.81
CA GLY A 224 48.57 -53.68 30.73
C GLY A 224 47.70 -54.75 31.41
N ALA A 225 48.00 -56.00 31.02
CA ALA A 225 48.15 -57.22 31.84
C ALA A 225 46.94 -58.15 32.14
N GLU A 226 47.05 -59.40 31.64
CA GLU A 226 47.08 -60.69 32.39
C GLU A 226 46.67 -61.85 31.46
N ALA A 227 47.63 -62.69 31.04
CA ALA A 227 47.95 -64.01 31.62
C ALA A 227 46.94 -65.12 31.24
N HIS A 228 47.29 -65.93 30.23
CA HIS A 228 46.79 -67.29 30.08
C HIS A 228 47.93 -68.28 29.79
N HIS A 229 47.70 -69.49 30.25
CA HIS A 229 48.62 -70.50 30.76
C HIS A 229 48.48 -71.78 29.93
N PHE A 230 49.56 -72.59 29.83
CA PHE A 230 49.62 -74.02 29.39
C PHE A 230 49.33 -74.31 27.90
N ALA A 231 49.91 -75.29 27.18
CA ALA A 231 50.93 -76.34 27.33
C ALA A 231 51.38 -76.70 25.88
N GLU A 232 52.53 -77.31 25.55
CA GLU A 232 52.95 -78.70 25.76
C GLU A 232 54.43 -78.85 25.29
N LEU A 233 55.14 -79.80 25.91
CA LEU A 233 56.42 -80.42 25.50
C LEU A 233 56.17 -81.92 25.25
N PRO A 234 57.10 -82.72 24.72
CA PRO A 234 58.37 -82.39 24.05
C PRO A 234 58.42 -82.77 22.55
#